data_AF-A0A517NM32-F1
#
_entry.id   AF-A0A517NM32-F1
#
_cell.length_a   1.000
_cell.length_b   1.000
_cell.length_c   1.000
_cell.angle_alpha   90.00
_cell.angle_beta   90.00
_cell.angle_gamma   90.00
#
_symmetry.space_group_name_H-M   'P 1'
#
loop_
_entity.id
_entity.type
_entity.pdbx_description
1 polymer ?
#
loop_
_entity_poly.entity_id
_entity_poly.type
_entity_poly.pdbx_seq_one_letter_code
_entity_poly.pdbx_strand_id
1 'polypeptide(L)'
;MKSPTLILLLLAIVVGCDQTIQEQTSKAPRPVTTIVLSKGVPDSSNVVSGSVKAWKTEDLGFEVGGRLEWVLEPGENIDGRIYSPDGKLLQKGTPLARIDAARYEIAVESASANLDVAKLSKESIEIQLSDSLPAELESARADLKLADIEFDRMEKLNRQNAASRSEYDKTKNDVQNREAAIKAILASQKQAKSQLRSAEAEIKRAQQALNDAKRDLENTTLYGSYRGQISQVMVVPGSVVSAGSAVLTLQMTTPIKAEIELSAEQSRRLRRQRNLPTQFTLPDGQQRNENAFVYSIDPSADPTTRTFTMTLLFLNEQFRDSLSEADDEANIALTQDIWPIKLNRLMGAPDELMVVEEKSILRDAQGAYIYAIANAKLKETMPRILKVKKVRITENDFRVPFLGNWIFRAVTFDDPSSIDELTLYTGELETGDKDPSEWEGDGVMVDSGSQWMLRPGDLVKVDLSDADVGQGFYVPMEAIYQESGRTFVFVAQDDLARKLNVTLKSPDNLDTASMVAIDAPELEEGMRLIVGGVHYLTDGEKINVVATESSKE
;
A
#
# COMPACT_ATOMS: atom_id res chain seq x y z
N MET A 1 -38.71 94.34 35.57
CA MET A 1 -39.24 94.68 36.91
C MET A 1 -38.18 94.35 37.95
N LYS A 2 -37.72 95.38 38.68
CA LYS A 2 -37.04 95.40 40.01
C LYS A 2 -35.76 94.53 40.16
N SER A 3 -34.54 95.06 39.99
CA SER A 3 -33.74 95.95 40.88
C SER A 3 -33.00 95.17 42.01
N PRO A 4 -31.98 95.76 42.69
CA PRO A 4 -30.54 95.57 42.38
C PRO A 4 -29.69 95.42 43.67
N THR A 5 -28.41 95.86 43.61
CA THR A 5 -27.55 96.36 44.74
C THR A 5 -26.94 95.31 45.69
N LEU A 6 -25.72 95.41 46.26
CA LEU A 6 -24.87 96.53 46.74
C LEU A 6 -23.49 95.87 47.14
N ILE A 7 -22.30 96.30 46.67
CA ILE A 7 -21.30 97.21 47.33
C ILE A 7 -20.14 96.56 48.15
N LEU A 8 -18.97 97.23 48.03
CA LEU A 8 -17.74 97.29 48.87
C LEU A 8 -16.73 96.12 48.75
N LEU A 9 -15.51 96.27 48.21
CA LEU A 9 -14.36 97.16 48.50
C LEU A 9 -13.68 96.89 49.86
N LEU A 10 -12.53 96.19 49.85
CA LEU A 10 -11.31 96.64 50.55
C LEU A 10 -10.03 95.87 50.13
N LEU A 11 -8.96 96.66 50.14
CA LEU A 11 -7.54 96.52 49.83
C LEU A 11 -6.73 95.67 50.85
N ALA A 12 -5.65 94.99 50.42
CA ALA A 12 -4.28 95.01 51.01
C ALA A 12 -3.42 93.79 50.57
N ILE A 13 -2.35 93.96 49.78
CA ILE A 13 -0.91 94.08 50.13
C ILE A 13 -0.10 92.78 49.88
N VAL A 14 1.02 93.00 49.21
CA VAL A 14 2.07 92.11 48.66
C VAL A 14 2.85 91.35 49.74
N VAL A 15 3.15 90.06 49.51
CA VAL A 15 4.37 89.38 50.03
C VAL A 15 4.81 88.24 49.10
N GLY A 16 6.10 88.22 48.76
CA GLY A 16 6.92 87.00 48.74
C GLY A 16 6.91 86.13 47.48
N CYS A 17 7.95 86.28 46.64
CA CYS A 17 8.44 85.16 45.83
C CYS A 17 9.05 84.12 46.77
N ASP A 18 8.37 83.00 46.96
CA ASP A 18 8.94 81.78 47.54
C ASP A 18 8.99 80.72 46.44
N GLN A 19 10.17 80.09 46.29
CA GLN A 19 10.38 79.03 45.32
C GLN A 19 9.49 77.86 45.71
N THR A 20 8.37 77.73 45.01
CA THR A 20 7.46 76.59 45.18
C THR A 20 8.21 75.34 44.73
N ILE A 21 8.69 74.57 45.71
CA ILE A 21 8.93 73.14 45.52
C ILE A 21 7.63 72.60 44.95
N GLN A 22 7.64 72.20 43.67
CA GLN A 22 6.57 71.37 43.16
C GLN A 22 6.60 70.09 43.98
N GLU A 23 5.72 69.99 44.98
CA GLU A 23 5.31 68.70 45.51
C GLU A 23 4.86 67.87 44.31
N GLN A 24 5.70 66.91 43.92
CA GLN A 24 5.29 65.83 43.05
C GLN A 24 4.11 65.16 43.73
N THR A 25 2.90 65.48 43.28
CA THR A 25 1.71 64.72 43.61
C THR A 25 2.03 63.26 43.32
N SER A 26 2.15 62.43 44.37
CA SER A 26 2.46 61.03 44.19
C SER A 26 1.28 60.40 43.46
N LYS A 27 1.47 60.10 42.16
CA LYS A 27 0.50 59.39 41.34
C LYS A 27 0.04 58.15 42.10
N ALA A 28 -1.28 57.93 42.15
CA ALA A 28 -1.85 56.72 42.75
C ALA A 28 -1.25 55.47 42.08
N PRO A 29 -0.99 54.39 42.85
CA PRO A 29 -0.33 53.20 42.33
C PRO A 29 -1.15 52.57 41.22
N ARG A 30 -0.51 52.25 40.10
CA ARG A 30 -1.22 51.79 38.90
C ARG A 30 -1.50 50.30 38.97
N PRO A 31 -2.71 49.84 38.61
CA PRO A 31 -3.03 48.43 38.58
C PRO A 31 -2.22 47.73 37.47
N VAL A 32 -1.51 46.66 37.82
CA VAL A 32 -0.71 45.85 36.88
C VAL A 32 -0.99 44.36 37.08
N THR A 33 -0.80 43.59 36.02
CA THR A 33 -0.84 42.11 36.07
C THR A 33 0.58 41.58 35.96
N THR A 34 0.92 40.58 36.77
CA THR A 34 2.26 39.96 36.76
C THR A 34 2.23 38.47 36.46
N ILE A 35 3.31 37.96 35.87
CA ILE A 35 3.60 36.54 35.76
C ILE A 35 4.87 36.21 36.56
N VAL A 36 4.95 34.99 37.08
CA VAL A 36 6.19 34.48 37.68
C VAL A 36 7.06 33.91 36.57
N LEU A 37 8.29 34.42 36.44
CA LEU A 37 9.21 34.01 35.40
C LEU A 37 9.79 32.61 35.73
N SER A 38 9.62 31.66 34.83
CA SER A 38 10.23 30.32 34.90
C SER A 38 10.95 30.00 33.61
N LYS A 39 12.04 29.21 33.68
CA LYS A 39 12.69 28.70 32.48
C LYS A 39 11.95 27.46 31.99
N GLY A 40 11.40 27.54 30.80
CA GLY A 40 10.67 26.44 30.17
C GLY A 40 10.97 26.34 28.68
N VAL A 41 10.32 25.41 28.02
CA VAL A 41 10.20 25.36 26.56
C VAL A 41 8.74 25.69 26.27
N PRO A 42 8.42 26.71 25.46
CA PRO A 42 7.04 27.03 25.14
C PRO A 42 6.41 25.89 24.35
N ASP A 43 5.13 25.62 24.61
CA ASP A 43 4.29 24.79 23.77
C ASP A 43 4.09 25.48 22.40
N SER A 44 5.05 25.29 21.50
CA SER A 44 4.86 25.59 20.09
C SER A 44 4.06 24.43 19.49
N SER A 45 2.86 24.69 18.99
CA SER A 45 2.05 23.72 18.24
C SER A 45 1.96 24.17 16.79
N ASN A 46 2.99 23.88 15.99
CA ASN A 46 2.93 24.10 14.55
C ASN A 46 2.42 22.84 13.86
N VAL A 47 1.13 22.56 14.03
CA VAL A 47 0.52 21.33 13.50
C VAL A 47 -0.07 21.58 12.12
N VAL A 48 0.39 20.83 11.13
CA VAL A 48 -0.16 20.84 9.76
C VAL A 48 -0.90 19.53 9.51
N SER A 49 -2.03 19.62 8.82
CA SER A 49 -2.78 18.43 8.41
C SER A 49 -2.25 17.90 7.08
N GLY A 50 -2.09 16.59 7.00
CA GLY A 50 -1.67 15.84 5.84
C GLY A 50 -2.74 14.88 5.36
N SER A 51 -2.66 14.51 4.08
CA SER A 51 -3.51 13.46 3.51
C SER A 51 -2.69 12.21 3.26
N VAL A 52 -3.19 11.07 3.71
CA VAL A 52 -2.59 9.76 3.51
C VAL A 52 -2.87 9.28 2.08
N LYS A 53 -1.85 8.73 1.43
CA LYS A 53 -1.91 8.14 0.09
C LYS A 53 -1.17 6.80 0.07
N ALA A 54 -1.61 5.91 -0.81
CA ALA A 54 -0.86 4.69 -1.10
C ALA A 54 0.55 5.04 -1.59
N TRP A 55 1.55 4.21 -1.26
CA TRP A 55 2.91 4.44 -1.73
C TRP A 55 3.00 4.32 -3.26
N LYS A 56 2.36 3.29 -3.80
CA LYS A 56 2.19 3.05 -5.23
C LYS A 56 0.76 2.59 -5.51
N THR A 57 0.31 2.87 -6.71
CA THR A 57 -0.99 2.43 -7.23
C THR A 57 -0.76 1.92 -8.64
N GLU A 58 -1.35 0.79 -8.97
CA GLU A 58 -1.20 0.13 -10.26
C GLU A 58 -2.56 -0.39 -10.73
N ASP A 59 -2.94 0.01 -11.94
CA ASP A 59 -4.11 -0.54 -12.61
C ASP A 59 -3.67 -1.80 -13.38
N LEU A 60 -4.16 -2.94 -12.92
CA LEU A 60 -3.76 -4.24 -13.42
C LEU A 60 -4.77 -4.76 -14.45
N GLY A 61 -4.26 -5.33 -15.53
CA GLY A 61 -5.04 -5.93 -16.61
C GLY A 61 -4.33 -7.15 -17.19
N PHE A 62 -5.05 -7.98 -17.93
CA PHE A 62 -4.47 -9.17 -18.56
C PHE A 62 -3.65 -8.79 -19.78
N GLU A 63 -2.52 -9.46 -20.00
CA GLU A 63 -1.73 -9.32 -21.24
C GLU A 63 -2.43 -9.98 -22.44
N VAL A 64 -3.36 -10.89 -22.18
CA VAL A 64 -4.13 -11.62 -23.18
C VAL A 64 -5.63 -11.41 -22.95
N GLY A 65 -6.42 -11.37 -24.02
CA GLY A 65 -7.88 -11.20 -23.88
C GLY A 65 -8.57 -12.45 -23.34
N GLY A 66 -9.84 -12.36 -22.95
CA GLY A 66 -10.60 -13.54 -22.52
C GLY A 66 -11.90 -13.19 -21.81
N ARG A 67 -12.69 -14.20 -21.46
CA ARG A 67 -13.82 -13.99 -20.56
C ARG A 67 -13.32 -14.12 -19.12
N LEU A 68 -13.58 -13.10 -18.30
CA LEU A 68 -13.25 -13.13 -16.89
C LEU A 68 -14.10 -14.21 -16.19
N GLU A 69 -13.44 -15.18 -15.57
CA GLU A 69 -14.08 -16.25 -14.81
C GLU A 69 -14.18 -15.87 -13.33
N TRP A 70 -13.11 -15.25 -12.81
CA TRP A 70 -12.97 -14.97 -11.39
C TRP A 70 -12.12 -13.71 -11.16
N VAL A 71 -12.44 -12.95 -10.12
CA VAL A 71 -11.68 -11.78 -9.65
C VAL A 71 -11.82 -11.65 -8.13
N LEU A 72 -10.75 -11.26 -7.48
CA LEU A 72 -10.70 -11.03 -6.03
C LEU A 72 -11.37 -9.69 -5.68
N GLU A 73 -12.13 -9.66 -4.58
CA GLU A 73 -12.89 -8.47 -4.17
C GLU A 73 -12.00 -7.31 -3.70
N PRO A 74 -12.50 -6.06 -3.74
CA PRO A 74 -11.88 -4.93 -3.06
C PRO A 74 -11.72 -5.17 -1.55
N GLY A 75 -10.65 -4.62 -0.96
CA GLY A 75 -10.34 -4.77 0.47
C GLY A 75 -9.45 -5.97 0.79
N GLU A 76 -9.29 -6.92 -0.13
CA GLU A 76 -8.44 -8.09 0.09
C GLU A 76 -6.94 -7.74 0.06
N ASN A 77 -6.19 -8.32 1.00
CA ASN A 77 -4.73 -8.18 1.07
C ASN A 77 -4.07 -9.26 0.23
N ILE A 78 -3.06 -8.87 -0.56
CA ILE A 78 -2.41 -9.76 -1.52
C ILE A 78 -0.90 -9.72 -1.38
N ASP A 79 -0.26 -10.83 -1.71
CA ASP A 79 1.18 -10.90 -1.88
C ASP A 79 1.55 -10.74 -3.35
N GLY A 80 2.57 -9.93 -3.61
CA GLY A 80 3.10 -9.75 -4.96
C GLY A 80 3.98 -10.92 -5.43
N ARG A 81 4.16 -11.02 -6.73
CA ARG A 81 5.19 -11.88 -7.33
C ARG A 81 6.56 -11.27 -7.12
N ILE A 82 7.49 -12.07 -6.61
CA ILE A 82 8.88 -11.66 -6.45
C ILE A 82 9.74 -12.48 -7.41
N TYR A 83 10.49 -11.78 -8.26
CA TYR A 83 11.48 -12.35 -9.13
C TYR A 83 12.87 -11.99 -8.61
N SER A 84 13.82 -12.91 -8.77
CA SER A 84 15.23 -12.61 -8.57
C SER A 84 15.76 -11.70 -9.70
N PRO A 85 16.90 -11.02 -9.53
CA PRO A 85 17.48 -10.18 -10.58
C PRO A 85 17.78 -10.93 -11.90
N ASP A 86 17.96 -12.25 -11.85
CA ASP A 86 18.11 -13.16 -12.99
C ASP A 86 16.78 -13.65 -13.60
N GLY A 87 15.64 -13.18 -13.09
CA GLY A 87 14.30 -13.45 -13.62
C GLY A 87 13.65 -14.74 -13.13
N LYS A 88 14.22 -15.41 -12.12
CA LYS A 88 13.62 -16.61 -11.52
C LYS A 88 12.53 -16.21 -10.51
N LEU A 89 11.36 -16.82 -10.63
CA LEU A 89 10.27 -16.62 -9.68
C LEU A 89 10.66 -17.18 -8.29
N LEU A 90 10.70 -16.31 -7.29
CA LEU A 90 10.98 -16.63 -5.88
C LEU A 90 9.68 -16.80 -5.08
N GLN A 91 8.68 -15.97 -5.36
CA GLN A 91 7.35 -16.02 -4.73
C GLN A 91 6.27 -15.95 -5.80
N LYS A 92 5.33 -16.90 -5.78
CA LYS A 92 4.26 -17.02 -6.79
C LYS A 92 3.24 -15.88 -6.78
N GLY A 93 3.16 -15.14 -5.67
CA GLY A 93 2.12 -14.13 -5.42
C GLY A 93 0.72 -14.72 -5.27
N THR A 94 -0.21 -13.88 -4.85
CA THR A 94 -1.64 -14.21 -4.78
C THR A 94 -2.27 -14.00 -6.16
N PRO A 95 -3.02 -14.98 -6.71
CA PRO A 95 -3.80 -14.76 -7.92
C PRO A 95 -4.89 -13.72 -7.64
N LEU A 96 -5.07 -12.75 -8.53
CA LEU A 96 -6.01 -11.64 -8.36
C LEU A 96 -7.23 -11.78 -9.26
N ALA A 97 -7.04 -12.33 -10.46
CA ALA A 97 -8.12 -12.55 -11.42
C ALA A 97 -7.74 -13.69 -12.37
N ARG A 98 -8.74 -14.34 -12.97
CA ARG A 98 -8.56 -15.41 -13.96
C ARG A 98 -9.53 -15.24 -15.11
N ILE A 99 -9.03 -15.43 -16.33
CA ILE A 99 -9.85 -15.61 -17.53
C ILE A 99 -9.95 -17.08 -17.92
N ASP A 100 -10.95 -17.41 -18.72
CA ASP A 100 -11.11 -18.74 -19.32
C ASP A 100 -9.84 -19.19 -20.06
N ALA A 101 -9.19 -20.22 -19.50
CA ALA A 101 -7.92 -20.76 -19.95
C ALA A 101 -8.04 -21.80 -21.07
N ALA A 102 -9.25 -22.33 -21.35
CA ALA A 102 -9.44 -23.50 -22.19
C ALA A 102 -8.83 -23.32 -23.60
N ARG A 103 -8.98 -22.13 -24.19
CA ARG A 103 -8.40 -21.82 -25.51
C ARG A 103 -6.88 -21.81 -25.52
N TYR A 104 -6.26 -21.44 -24.40
CA TYR A 104 -4.81 -21.35 -24.25
C TYR A 104 -4.20 -22.72 -23.96
N GLU A 105 -4.89 -23.55 -23.19
CA GLU A 105 -4.52 -24.95 -22.98
C GLU A 105 -4.48 -25.72 -24.30
N ILE A 106 -5.51 -25.55 -25.14
CA ILE A 106 -5.57 -26.14 -26.49
C ILE A 106 -4.41 -25.64 -27.36
N ALA A 107 -4.05 -24.35 -27.26
CA ALA A 107 -2.93 -23.78 -28.01
C ALA A 107 -1.58 -24.38 -27.57
N VAL A 108 -1.38 -24.59 -26.27
CA VAL A 108 -0.19 -25.27 -25.72
C VAL A 108 -0.11 -26.72 -26.21
N GLU A 109 -1.23 -27.44 -26.18
CA GLU A 109 -1.29 -28.83 -26.66
C GLU A 109 -0.93 -28.91 -28.15
N SER A 110 -1.52 -28.05 -28.98
CA SER A 110 -1.24 -27.96 -30.41
C SER A 110 0.24 -27.62 -30.70
N ALA A 111 0.81 -26.66 -29.97
CA ALA A 111 2.22 -26.30 -30.13
C ALA A 111 3.17 -27.44 -29.68
N SER A 112 2.78 -28.19 -28.64
CA SER A 112 3.54 -29.36 -28.18
C SER A 112 3.53 -30.47 -29.24
N ALA A 113 2.36 -30.75 -29.83
CA ALA A 113 2.24 -31.73 -30.91
C ALA A 113 3.11 -31.36 -32.14
N ASN A 114 3.12 -30.08 -32.53
CA ASN A 114 3.96 -29.59 -33.62
C ASN A 114 5.46 -29.77 -33.34
N LEU A 115 5.89 -29.52 -32.10
CA LEU A 115 7.26 -29.77 -31.67
C LEU A 115 7.63 -31.26 -31.79
N ASP A 116 6.71 -32.15 -31.43
CA ASP A 116 6.96 -33.60 -31.51
C ASP A 116 7.02 -34.09 -32.96
N VAL A 117 6.19 -33.56 -33.86
CA VAL A 117 6.31 -33.80 -35.31
C VAL A 117 7.68 -33.34 -35.84
N ALA A 118 8.17 -32.17 -35.41
CA ALA A 118 9.49 -31.68 -35.81
C ALA A 118 10.63 -32.57 -35.29
N LYS A 119 10.53 -33.08 -34.06
CA LYS A 119 11.49 -34.05 -33.50
C LYS A 119 11.50 -35.36 -34.28
N LEU A 120 10.33 -35.92 -34.58
CA LEU A 120 10.21 -37.16 -35.36
C LEU A 120 10.79 -36.99 -36.78
N SER A 121 10.57 -35.82 -37.40
CA SER A 121 11.19 -35.51 -38.70
C SER A 121 12.71 -35.48 -38.62
N LYS A 122 13.29 -34.92 -37.54
CA LYS A 122 14.75 -34.95 -37.32
C LYS A 122 15.23 -36.39 -37.16
N GLU A 123 14.57 -37.18 -36.33
CA GLU A 123 14.92 -38.58 -36.07
C GLU A 123 14.94 -39.42 -37.36
N SER A 124 13.93 -39.25 -38.23
CA SER A 124 13.92 -39.92 -39.54
C SER A 124 15.12 -39.58 -40.41
N ILE A 125 15.60 -38.33 -40.38
CA ILE A 125 16.78 -37.90 -41.14
C ILE A 125 18.07 -38.44 -40.50
N GLU A 126 18.13 -38.49 -39.17
CA GLU A 126 19.25 -39.08 -38.44
C GLU A 126 19.40 -40.56 -38.75
N ILE A 127 18.32 -41.34 -38.75
CA ILE A 127 18.31 -42.76 -39.15
C ILE A 127 18.82 -42.91 -40.59
N GLN A 128 18.37 -42.07 -41.52
CA GLN A 128 18.86 -42.11 -42.90
C GLN A 128 20.38 -41.84 -42.99
N LEU A 129 20.90 -40.94 -42.16
CA LEU A 129 22.32 -40.56 -42.12
C LEU A 129 23.21 -41.59 -41.40
N SER A 130 22.71 -42.24 -40.34
CA SER A 130 23.48 -43.21 -39.53
C SER A 130 23.41 -44.62 -40.08
N ASP A 131 22.29 -45.00 -40.70
CA ASP A 131 21.99 -46.39 -41.02
C ASP A 131 21.93 -46.60 -42.54
N SER A 132 20.94 -45.99 -43.21
CA SER A 132 20.66 -46.26 -44.63
C SER A 132 21.80 -45.83 -45.56
N LEU A 133 22.24 -44.57 -45.49
CA LEU A 133 23.26 -44.03 -46.39
C LEU A 133 24.65 -44.67 -46.19
N PRO A 134 25.11 -44.98 -44.95
CA PRO A 134 26.34 -45.73 -44.75
C PRO A 134 26.28 -47.15 -45.30
N ALA A 135 25.15 -47.85 -45.13
CA ALA A 135 24.97 -49.19 -45.70
C ALA A 135 25.01 -49.17 -47.24
N GLU A 136 24.33 -48.20 -47.87
CA GLU A 136 24.39 -47.98 -49.32
C GLU A 136 25.81 -47.65 -49.80
N LEU A 137 26.52 -46.79 -49.08
CA LEU A 137 27.90 -46.42 -49.40
C LEU A 137 28.84 -47.62 -49.31
N GLU A 138 28.68 -48.46 -48.29
CA GLU A 138 29.52 -49.66 -48.12
C GLU A 138 29.27 -50.68 -49.24
N SER A 139 28.01 -50.89 -49.62
CA SER A 139 27.66 -51.72 -50.78
C SER A 139 28.29 -51.17 -52.07
N ALA A 140 28.18 -49.86 -52.32
CA ALA A 140 28.74 -49.23 -53.51
C ALA A 140 30.28 -49.30 -53.54
N ARG A 141 30.94 -49.25 -52.38
CA ARG A 141 32.39 -49.46 -52.27
C ARG A 141 32.82 -50.89 -52.55
N ALA A 142 32.04 -51.87 -52.11
CA ALA A 142 32.28 -53.27 -52.44
C ALA A 142 32.17 -53.52 -53.96
N ASP A 143 31.17 -52.92 -54.61
CA ASP A 143 30.98 -52.97 -56.06
C ASP A 143 32.14 -52.31 -56.82
N LEU A 144 32.55 -51.11 -56.42
CA LEU A 144 33.70 -50.44 -57.02
C LEU A 144 34.97 -51.29 -56.88
N LYS A 145 35.21 -51.86 -55.70
CA LYS A 145 36.36 -52.74 -55.46
C LYS A 145 36.38 -53.94 -56.40
N LEU A 146 35.22 -54.55 -56.67
CA LEU A 146 35.12 -55.65 -57.62
C LEU A 146 35.43 -55.16 -59.05
N ALA A 147 34.84 -54.03 -59.47
CA ALA A 147 35.07 -53.43 -60.78
C ALA A 147 36.55 -53.06 -61.00
N ASP A 148 37.23 -52.52 -59.98
CA ASP A 148 38.66 -52.22 -60.01
C ASP A 148 39.51 -53.49 -60.21
N ILE A 149 39.19 -54.58 -59.50
CA ILE A 149 39.89 -55.87 -59.66
C ILE A 149 39.72 -56.42 -61.08
N GLU A 150 38.52 -56.30 -61.65
CA GLU A 150 38.23 -56.74 -63.03
C GLU A 150 38.93 -55.87 -64.06
N PHE A 151 38.94 -54.55 -63.87
CA PHE A 151 39.67 -53.60 -64.72
C PHE A 151 41.18 -53.85 -64.66
N ASP A 152 41.77 -54.04 -63.48
CA ASP A 152 43.19 -54.39 -63.30
C ASP A 152 43.56 -55.69 -64.01
N ARG A 153 42.68 -56.70 -63.93
CA ARG A 153 42.85 -57.97 -64.65
C ARG A 153 42.82 -57.75 -66.17
N MET A 154 41.87 -56.95 -66.66
CA MET A 154 41.71 -56.63 -68.07
C MET A 154 42.87 -55.79 -68.61
N GLU A 155 43.39 -54.84 -67.82
CA GLU A 155 44.55 -54.03 -68.18
C GLU A 155 45.79 -54.91 -68.39
N LYS A 156 46.04 -55.87 -67.50
CA LYS A 156 47.15 -56.84 -67.63
C LYS A 156 47.04 -57.67 -68.90
N LEU A 157 45.84 -58.17 -69.23
CA LEU A 157 45.59 -58.96 -70.44
C LEU A 157 45.74 -58.11 -71.72
N ASN A 158 45.27 -56.87 -71.70
CA ASN A 158 45.40 -55.95 -72.84
C ASN A 158 46.88 -55.60 -73.12
N ARG A 159 47.71 -55.40 -72.08
CA ARG A 159 49.17 -55.21 -72.23
C ARG A 159 49.88 -56.42 -72.85
N GLN A 160 49.30 -57.61 -72.70
CA GLN A 160 49.79 -58.86 -73.30
C GLN A 160 49.20 -59.12 -74.70
N ASN A 161 48.46 -58.17 -75.29
CA ASN A 161 47.68 -58.33 -76.53
C ASN A 161 46.66 -59.49 -76.50
N ALA A 162 46.21 -59.89 -75.30
CA ALA A 162 45.33 -61.04 -75.09
C ALA A 162 43.86 -60.65 -74.88
N ALA A 163 43.50 -59.36 -74.96
CA ALA A 163 42.14 -58.84 -74.79
C ALA A 163 41.77 -57.84 -75.88
N SER A 164 40.46 -57.70 -76.16
CA SER A 164 39.93 -56.73 -77.12
C SER A 164 39.92 -55.31 -76.54
N ARG A 165 40.21 -54.30 -77.37
CA ARG A 165 40.09 -52.88 -76.99
C ARG A 165 38.68 -52.53 -76.51
N SER A 166 37.66 -53.16 -77.10
CA SER A 166 36.27 -52.97 -76.68
C SER A 166 35.99 -53.52 -75.28
N GLU A 167 36.66 -54.60 -74.86
CA GLU A 167 36.49 -55.18 -73.52
C GLU A 167 37.20 -54.34 -72.46
N TYR A 168 38.40 -53.82 -72.80
CA TYR A 168 39.10 -52.86 -71.96
C TYR A 168 38.27 -51.59 -71.72
N ASP A 169 37.79 -50.95 -72.79
CA ASP A 169 36.98 -49.72 -72.68
C ASP A 169 35.68 -49.96 -71.89
N LYS A 170 35.08 -51.16 -71.99
CA LYS A 170 33.90 -51.56 -71.20
C LYS A 170 34.21 -51.61 -69.70
N THR A 171 35.28 -52.29 -69.30
CA THR A 171 35.67 -52.39 -67.87
C THR A 171 36.08 -51.04 -67.29
N LYS A 172 36.75 -50.19 -68.08
CA LYS A 172 37.06 -48.81 -67.70
C LYS A 172 35.80 -47.99 -67.43
N ASN A 173 34.81 -48.08 -68.31
CA ASN A 173 33.54 -47.39 -68.13
C ASN A 173 32.78 -47.91 -66.91
N ASP A 174 32.87 -49.21 -66.59
CA ASP A 174 32.22 -49.76 -65.40
C ASP A 174 32.80 -49.16 -64.10
N VAL A 175 34.14 -49.07 -63.97
CA VAL A 175 34.78 -48.37 -62.85
C VAL A 175 34.28 -46.93 -62.73
N GLN A 176 34.26 -46.18 -63.84
CA GLN A 176 33.75 -44.80 -63.85
C GLN A 176 32.28 -44.70 -63.43
N ASN A 177 31.45 -45.66 -63.81
CA ASN A 177 30.05 -45.74 -63.39
C ASN A 177 29.93 -46.00 -61.88
N ARG A 178 30.75 -46.90 -61.31
CA ARG A 178 30.76 -47.20 -59.87
C ARG A 178 31.28 -46.02 -59.04
N GLU A 179 32.32 -45.33 -59.51
CA GLU A 179 32.79 -44.08 -58.89
C GLU A 179 31.71 -42.99 -58.91
N ALA A 180 30.97 -42.85 -60.01
CA ALA A 180 29.87 -41.91 -60.12
C ALA A 180 28.73 -42.25 -59.14
N ALA A 181 28.42 -43.54 -58.95
CA ALA A 181 27.44 -44.00 -57.96
C ALA A 181 27.83 -43.60 -56.53
N ILE A 182 29.10 -43.80 -56.14
CA ILE A 182 29.60 -43.36 -54.82
C ILE A 182 29.49 -41.83 -54.67
N LYS A 183 29.86 -41.06 -55.71
CA LYS A 183 29.72 -39.59 -55.69
C LYS A 183 28.27 -39.16 -55.48
N ALA A 184 27.30 -39.86 -56.08
CA ALA A 184 25.88 -39.60 -55.90
C ALA A 184 25.41 -39.88 -54.46
N ILE A 185 25.86 -40.97 -53.82
CA ILE A 185 25.55 -41.27 -52.42
C ILE A 185 26.16 -40.21 -51.49
N LEU A 186 27.41 -39.80 -51.71
CA LEU A 186 28.05 -38.74 -50.94
C LEU A 186 27.33 -37.38 -51.09
N ALA A 187 26.85 -37.07 -52.29
CA ALA A 187 26.02 -35.89 -52.52
C ALA A 187 24.69 -35.98 -51.74
N SER A 188 24.06 -37.15 -51.73
CA SER A 188 22.83 -37.43 -50.96
C SER A 188 23.09 -37.31 -49.45
N GLN A 189 24.22 -37.79 -48.95
CA GLN A 189 24.63 -37.62 -47.56
C GLN A 189 24.85 -36.14 -47.21
N LYS A 190 25.47 -35.37 -48.10
CA LYS A 190 25.63 -33.92 -47.92
C LYS A 190 24.27 -33.21 -47.89
N GLN A 191 23.33 -33.63 -48.73
CA GLN A 191 21.96 -33.11 -48.75
C GLN A 191 21.21 -33.45 -47.45
N ALA A 192 21.27 -34.70 -47.00
CA ALA A 192 20.65 -35.12 -45.75
C ALA A 192 21.24 -34.38 -44.53
N LYS A 193 22.55 -34.11 -44.50
CA LYS A 193 23.17 -33.24 -43.48
C LYS A 193 22.62 -31.81 -43.50
N SER A 194 22.35 -31.25 -44.68
CA SER A 194 21.69 -29.94 -44.78
C SER A 194 20.23 -30.00 -44.31
N GLN A 195 19.50 -31.06 -44.65
CA GLN A 195 18.14 -31.30 -44.17
C GLN A 195 18.09 -31.45 -42.65
N LEU A 196 19.08 -32.12 -42.04
CA LEU A 196 19.21 -32.23 -40.59
C LEU A 196 19.32 -30.86 -39.93
N ARG A 197 20.17 -29.97 -40.45
CA ARG A 197 20.29 -28.59 -39.95
C ARG A 197 18.98 -27.82 -40.09
N SER A 198 18.24 -28.02 -41.18
CA SER A 198 16.92 -27.43 -41.36
C SER A 198 15.90 -27.96 -40.35
N ALA A 199 15.91 -29.27 -40.06
CA ALA A 199 15.05 -29.88 -39.05
C ALA A 199 15.38 -29.41 -37.63
N GLU A 200 16.67 -29.21 -37.29
CA GLU A 200 17.08 -28.62 -36.01
C GLU A 200 16.60 -27.18 -35.85
N ALA A 201 16.66 -26.38 -36.93
CA ALA A 201 16.09 -25.05 -36.94
C ALA A 201 14.56 -25.09 -36.75
N GLU A 202 13.88 -26.09 -37.33
CA GLU A 202 12.44 -26.28 -37.16
C GLU A 202 12.06 -26.64 -35.73
N ILE A 203 12.80 -27.54 -35.08
CA ILE A 203 12.62 -27.86 -33.66
C ILE A 203 12.76 -26.59 -32.83
N LYS A 204 13.76 -25.74 -33.12
CA LYS A 204 13.93 -24.48 -32.40
C LYS A 204 12.74 -23.55 -32.59
N ARG A 205 12.18 -23.44 -33.81
CA ARG A 205 10.97 -22.66 -34.10
C ARG A 205 9.76 -23.20 -33.33
N ALA A 206 9.50 -24.50 -33.42
CA ALA A 206 8.37 -25.14 -32.74
C ALA A 206 8.49 -25.02 -31.20
N GLN A 207 9.71 -25.09 -30.66
CA GLN A 207 9.96 -24.89 -29.23
C GLN A 207 9.68 -23.44 -28.79
N GLN A 208 10.01 -22.43 -29.61
CA GLN A 208 9.63 -21.05 -29.30
C GLN A 208 8.11 -20.88 -29.33
N ALA A 209 7.43 -21.42 -30.34
CA ALA A 209 5.97 -21.36 -30.41
C ALA A 209 5.30 -22.03 -29.18
N LEU A 210 5.84 -23.15 -28.69
CA LEU A 210 5.39 -23.77 -27.45
C LEU A 210 5.64 -22.88 -26.23
N ASN A 211 6.79 -22.21 -26.16
CA ASN A 211 7.07 -21.30 -25.06
C ASN A 211 6.13 -20.09 -25.07
N ASP A 212 5.85 -19.52 -26.24
CA ASP A 212 4.90 -18.40 -26.39
C ASP A 212 3.49 -18.81 -25.95
N ALA A 213 3.00 -19.98 -26.42
CA ALA A 213 1.72 -20.51 -25.99
C ALA A 213 1.64 -20.75 -24.47
N LYS A 214 2.73 -21.22 -23.85
CA LYS A 214 2.81 -21.41 -22.39
C LYS A 214 2.78 -20.09 -21.63
N ARG A 215 3.40 -19.04 -22.16
CA ARG A 215 3.38 -17.69 -21.56
C ARG A 215 1.98 -17.09 -21.66
N ASP A 216 1.33 -17.23 -22.81
CA ASP A 216 -0.05 -16.81 -22.99
C ASP A 216 -0.99 -17.54 -22.02
N LEU A 217 -0.77 -18.84 -21.78
CA LEU A 217 -1.49 -19.59 -20.75
C LEU A 217 -1.20 -19.09 -19.33
N GLU A 218 0.05 -18.79 -18.99
CA GLU A 218 0.38 -18.21 -17.67
C GLU A 218 -0.31 -16.85 -17.47
N ASN A 219 -0.36 -16.05 -18.53
CA ASN A 219 -0.99 -14.74 -18.58
C ASN A 219 -2.54 -14.78 -18.50
N THR A 220 -3.14 -15.97 -18.43
CA THR A 220 -4.58 -16.13 -18.13
C THR A 220 -4.92 -15.88 -16.65
N THR A 221 -3.91 -15.88 -15.78
CA THR A 221 -4.07 -15.55 -14.36
C THR A 221 -3.29 -14.28 -14.06
N LEU A 222 -3.99 -13.28 -13.52
CA LEU A 222 -3.43 -11.99 -13.14
C LEU A 222 -2.86 -12.08 -11.73
N TYR A 223 -1.68 -11.50 -11.52
CA TYR A 223 -1.00 -11.45 -10.23
C TYR A 223 -0.56 -10.02 -9.92
N GLY A 224 -0.40 -9.70 -8.63
CA GLY A 224 0.12 -8.40 -8.20
C GLY A 224 1.64 -8.30 -8.36
N SER A 225 2.12 -7.12 -8.75
CA SER A 225 3.57 -6.82 -8.83
C SER A 225 4.23 -6.68 -7.46
N TYR A 226 3.45 -6.39 -6.42
CA TYR A 226 3.92 -6.15 -5.06
C TYR A 226 2.82 -6.47 -4.04
N ARG A 227 3.20 -6.61 -2.77
CA ARG A 227 2.24 -6.75 -1.66
C ARG A 227 1.41 -5.49 -1.51
N GLY A 228 0.10 -5.64 -1.40
CA GLY A 228 -0.81 -4.51 -1.29
C GLY A 228 -2.23 -4.94 -1.01
N GLN A 229 -3.17 -4.02 -1.22
CA GLN A 229 -4.60 -4.24 -1.06
C GLN A 229 -5.33 -3.86 -2.35
N ILE A 230 -6.36 -4.61 -2.72
CA ILE A 230 -7.20 -4.26 -3.87
C ILE A 230 -8.07 -3.06 -3.49
N SER A 231 -7.91 -1.96 -4.21
CA SER A 231 -8.69 -0.74 -3.96
C SER A 231 -10.05 -0.77 -4.65
N GLN A 232 -10.09 -1.26 -5.89
CA GLN A 232 -11.31 -1.29 -6.69
C GLN A 232 -11.22 -2.39 -7.74
N VAL A 233 -12.34 -3.03 -8.02
CA VAL A 233 -12.55 -3.93 -9.16
C VAL A 233 -13.40 -3.19 -10.20
N MET A 234 -12.90 -3.10 -11.44
CA MET A 234 -13.54 -2.39 -12.55
C MET A 234 -14.34 -3.30 -13.47
N VAL A 235 -14.10 -4.61 -13.42
CA VAL A 235 -14.73 -5.59 -14.30
C VAL A 235 -15.32 -6.73 -13.48
N VAL A 236 -16.56 -7.10 -13.78
CA VAL A 236 -17.27 -8.21 -13.11
C VAL A 236 -17.09 -9.54 -13.83
N PRO A 237 -17.08 -10.68 -13.11
CA PRO A 237 -17.06 -12.01 -13.71
C PRO A 237 -18.12 -12.20 -14.80
N GLY A 238 -17.78 -12.94 -15.84
CA GLY A 238 -18.59 -13.15 -17.05
C GLY A 238 -18.35 -12.12 -18.16
N SER A 239 -17.74 -10.98 -17.86
CA SER A 239 -17.39 -9.95 -18.85
C SER A 239 -16.24 -10.41 -19.76
N VAL A 240 -16.20 -9.91 -20.99
CA VAL A 240 -15.06 -10.13 -21.90
C VAL A 240 -14.09 -8.96 -21.77
N VAL A 241 -12.83 -9.26 -21.47
CA VAL A 241 -11.73 -8.30 -21.34
C VAL A 241 -10.78 -8.41 -22.53
N SER A 242 -10.24 -7.26 -22.94
CA SER A 242 -9.22 -7.18 -23.97
C SER A 242 -7.83 -7.14 -23.32
N ALA A 243 -6.80 -7.51 -24.08
CA ALA A 243 -5.42 -7.33 -23.62
C ALA A 243 -5.17 -5.86 -23.25
N GLY A 244 -4.61 -5.64 -22.05
CA GLY A 244 -4.26 -4.32 -21.52
C GLY A 244 -5.43 -3.52 -20.92
N SER A 245 -6.68 -4.00 -20.97
CA SER A 245 -7.77 -3.32 -20.26
C SER A 245 -7.64 -3.52 -18.76
N ALA A 246 -7.75 -2.44 -17.99
CA ALA A 246 -7.67 -2.50 -16.54
C ALA A 246 -8.88 -3.25 -15.95
N VAL A 247 -8.59 -4.21 -15.07
CA VAL A 247 -9.57 -5.09 -14.42
C VAL A 247 -9.75 -4.70 -12.96
N LEU A 248 -8.67 -4.32 -12.29
CA LEU A 248 -8.66 -3.90 -10.89
C LEU A 248 -7.51 -2.93 -10.62
N THR A 249 -7.60 -2.22 -9.51
CA THR A 249 -6.57 -1.30 -9.03
C THR A 249 -5.95 -1.86 -7.76
N LEU A 250 -4.63 -2.09 -7.79
CA LEU A 250 -3.84 -2.52 -6.65
C LEU A 250 -3.14 -1.32 -6.01
N GLN A 251 -3.15 -1.24 -4.67
CA GLN A 251 -2.48 -0.19 -3.92
C GLN A 251 -1.49 -0.77 -2.92
N MET A 252 -0.28 -0.23 -2.88
CA MET A 252 0.70 -0.59 -1.86
C MET A 252 0.33 0.08 -0.55
N THR A 253 0.03 -0.73 0.46
CA THR A 253 -0.35 -0.30 1.81
C THR A 253 0.84 -0.24 2.76
N THR A 254 1.91 -1.00 2.51
CA THR A 254 3.13 -1.01 3.35
C THR A 254 4.39 -0.90 2.48
N PRO A 255 5.15 0.22 2.55
CA PRO A 255 4.86 1.40 3.37
C PRO A 255 3.66 2.20 2.85
N ILE A 256 3.11 3.08 3.69
CA ILE A 256 2.12 4.09 3.29
C ILE A 256 2.76 5.47 3.40
N LYS A 257 2.28 6.45 2.62
CA LYS A 257 2.78 7.82 2.68
C LYS A 257 1.71 8.79 3.13
N ALA A 258 2.13 9.89 3.74
CA ALA A 258 1.30 11.07 3.89
C ALA A 258 1.97 12.26 3.20
N GLU A 259 1.16 13.07 2.54
CA GLU A 259 1.62 14.29 1.88
C GLU A 259 1.08 15.49 2.64
N ILE A 260 1.99 16.42 2.97
CA ILE A 260 1.65 17.68 3.61
C ILE A 260 2.17 18.85 2.79
N GLU A 261 1.44 19.95 2.82
CA GLU A 261 1.78 21.16 2.08
C GLU A 261 2.50 22.16 2.97
N LEU A 262 3.71 22.55 2.58
CA LEU A 262 4.56 23.46 3.34
C LEU A 262 4.74 24.81 2.65
N SER A 263 4.88 25.87 3.44
CA SER A 263 5.38 27.15 2.94
C SER A 263 6.84 27.03 2.49
N ALA A 264 7.31 27.98 1.67
CA ALA A 264 8.70 28.01 1.24
C ALA A 264 9.71 28.15 2.40
N GLU A 265 9.29 28.76 3.50
CA GLU A 265 10.10 28.91 4.71
C GLU A 265 10.18 27.59 5.49
N GLN A 266 9.02 26.98 5.77
CA GLN A 266 8.92 25.68 6.42
C GLN A 266 9.70 24.62 5.64
N SER A 267 9.56 24.59 4.30
CA SER A 267 10.26 23.62 3.46
C SER A 267 11.78 23.78 3.48
N ARG A 268 12.30 25.00 3.69
CA ARG A 268 13.74 25.26 3.86
C ARG A 268 14.23 24.87 5.25
N ARG A 269 13.46 25.17 6.30
CA ARG A 269 13.77 24.84 7.69
C ARG A 269 13.84 23.32 7.89
N LEU A 270 12.86 22.58 7.36
CA LEU A 270 12.69 21.15 7.58
C LEU A 270 13.58 20.26 6.68
N ARG A 271 14.40 20.82 5.77
CA ARG A 271 15.24 20.01 4.85
C ARG A 271 16.20 19.03 5.53
N ARG A 272 16.63 19.36 6.76
CA ARG A 272 17.55 18.53 7.53
C ARG A 272 16.85 17.58 8.50
N GLN A 273 15.55 17.76 8.73
CA GLN A 273 14.79 16.86 9.56
C GLN A 273 14.68 15.49 8.88
N ARG A 274 14.62 14.44 9.69
CA ARG A 274 14.58 13.04 9.24
C ARG A 274 13.32 12.33 9.71
N ASN A 275 12.74 12.82 10.79
CA ASN A 275 11.48 12.35 11.32
C ASN A 275 10.65 13.53 11.84
N LEU A 276 9.33 13.35 11.90
CA LEU A 276 8.40 14.32 12.46
C LEU A 276 7.35 13.60 13.31
N PRO A 277 7.04 14.08 14.53
CA PRO A 277 5.94 13.57 15.31
C PRO A 277 4.64 13.73 14.54
N THR A 278 3.90 12.65 14.37
CA THR A 278 2.64 12.63 13.64
C THR A 278 1.57 11.93 14.46
N GLN A 279 0.39 12.55 14.51
CA GLN A 279 -0.78 12.02 15.19
C GLN A 279 -1.84 11.64 14.19
N PHE A 280 -2.50 10.51 14.41
CA PHE A 280 -3.63 10.06 13.59
C PHE A 280 -4.61 9.25 14.42
N THR A 281 -5.82 9.08 13.89
CA THR A 281 -6.89 8.32 14.55
C THR A 281 -6.94 6.92 13.96
N LEU A 282 -6.90 5.91 14.83
CA LEU A 282 -7.08 4.51 14.44
C LEU A 282 -8.55 4.22 14.11
N PRO A 283 -8.85 3.09 13.43
CA PRO A 283 -10.23 2.70 13.12
C PRO A 283 -11.16 2.59 14.34
N ASP A 284 -10.62 2.25 15.51
CA ASP A 284 -11.35 2.16 16.78
C ASP A 284 -11.62 3.53 17.44
N GLY A 285 -11.10 4.62 16.85
CA GLY A 285 -11.23 5.98 17.34
C GLY A 285 -10.12 6.45 18.29
N GLN A 286 -9.17 5.57 18.67
CA GLN A 286 -8.05 5.95 19.53
C GLN A 286 -7.04 6.82 18.77
N GLN A 287 -6.43 7.77 19.48
CA GLN A 287 -5.34 8.59 18.93
C GLN A 287 -4.02 7.82 19.03
N ARG A 288 -3.29 7.78 17.93
CA ARG A 288 -1.96 7.18 17.81
C ARG A 288 -0.95 8.27 17.47
N ASN A 289 0.14 8.30 18.23
CA ASN A 289 1.26 9.21 18.00
C ASN A 289 2.48 8.40 17.55
N GLU A 290 2.98 8.65 16.35
CA GLU A 290 4.15 8.00 15.79
C GLU A 290 5.07 8.97 15.05
N ASN A 291 6.37 8.66 15.04
CA ASN A 291 7.34 9.45 14.28
C ASN A 291 7.35 8.98 12.83
N ALA A 292 6.91 9.84 11.92
CA ALA A 292 6.94 9.59 10.48
C ALA A 292 8.33 9.89 9.91
N PHE A 293 8.81 9.11 8.95
CA PHE A 293 10.09 9.38 8.29
C PHE A 293 9.91 10.38 7.15
N VAL A 294 10.73 11.43 7.10
CA VAL A 294 10.74 12.39 5.99
C VAL A 294 11.43 11.74 4.80
N TYR A 295 10.67 11.38 3.77
CA TYR A 295 11.20 10.75 2.56
C TYR A 295 11.75 11.79 1.58
N SER A 296 10.94 12.78 1.25
CA SER A 296 11.32 13.85 0.33
C SER A 296 10.53 15.12 0.59
N ILE A 297 11.14 16.24 0.23
CA ILE A 297 10.46 17.52 0.04
C ILE A 297 10.67 17.89 -1.42
N ASP A 298 9.60 18.19 -2.13
CA ASP A 298 9.67 18.48 -3.55
C ASP A 298 10.60 19.67 -3.84
N PRO A 299 11.37 19.64 -4.94
CA PRO A 299 12.32 20.70 -5.26
C PRO A 299 11.64 21.97 -5.78
N SER A 300 10.40 21.88 -6.25
CA SER A 300 9.60 22.96 -6.80
C SER A 300 8.25 23.04 -6.10
N ALA A 301 7.73 24.26 -5.91
CA ALA A 301 6.38 24.46 -5.40
C ALA A 301 5.33 24.16 -6.47
N ASP A 302 4.17 23.68 -6.05
CA ASP A 302 2.98 23.63 -6.91
C ASP A 302 2.62 25.08 -7.32
N PRO A 303 2.44 25.37 -8.62
CA PRO A 303 2.21 26.74 -9.10
C PRO A 303 0.85 27.32 -8.67
N THR A 304 -0.13 26.46 -8.39
CA THR A 304 -1.49 26.84 -7.99
C THR A 304 -1.54 27.20 -6.52
N THR A 305 -1.01 26.34 -5.65
CA THR A 305 -1.05 26.53 -4.19
C THR A 305 0.15 27.29 -3.65
N ARG A 306 1.26 27.36 -4.42
CA ARG A 306 2.56 27.93 -4.02
C ARG A 306 3.16 27.27 -2.78
N THR A 307 2.84 26.00 -2.57
CA THR A 307 3.34 25.17 -1.47
C THR A 307 4.30 24.11 -1.99
N PHE A 308 5.16 23.63 -1.10
CA PHE A 308 6.05 22.50 -1.36
C PHE A 308 5.48 21.27 -0.68
N THR A 309 5.25 20.21 -1.44
CA THR A 309 4.78 18.94 -0.89
C THR A 309 5.94 18.22 -0.18
N MET A 310 5.73 17.88 1.09
CA MET A 310 6.60 16.98 1.84
C MET A 310 5.93 15.62 1.94
N THR A 311 6.65 14.58 1.55
CA THR A 311 6.22 13.19 1.65
C THR A 311 6.81 12.56 2.91
N LEU A 312 5.93 12.11 3.78
CA LEU A 312 6.23 11.34 4.98
C LEU A 312 5.94 9.87 4.74
N LEU A 313 6.77 8.99 5.28
CA LEU A 313 6.63 7.54 5.22
C LEU A 313 6.29 6.96 6.58
N PHE A 314 5.32 6.04 6.56
CA PHE A 314 4.91 5.26 7.72
C PHE A 314 5.06 3.77 7.42
N LEU A 315 5.52 3.03 8.43
CA LEU A 315 5.34 1.59 8.42
C LEU A 315 3.88 1.34 8.80
N ASN A 316 3.07 1.01 7.79
CA ASN A 316 1.66 0.71 8.02
C ASN A 316 1.57 -0.73 8.52
N GLU A 317 1.14 -0.90 9.77
CA GLU A 317 0.89 -2.20 10.37
C GLU A 317 -0.61 -2.50 10.36
N GLN A 318 -0.94 -3.78 10.46
CA GLN A 318 -2.32 -4.18 10.67
C GLN A 318 -2.62 -4.23 12.17
N PHE A 319 -3.76 -3.68 12.52
CA PHE A 319 -4.34 -3.67 13.86
C PHE A 319 -5.66 -4.42 13.81
N ARG A 320 -5.89 -5.31 14.77
CA ARG A 320 -7.15 -6.00 14.98
C ARG A 320 -7.65 -5.58 16.35
N ASP A 321 -8.94 -5.28 16.46
CA ASP A 321 -9.54 -4.89 17.73
C ASP A 321 -9.30 -6.02 18.76
N SER A 322 -8.66 -5.68 19.88
CA SER A 322 -8.48 -6.65 20.96
C SER A 322 -9.84 -6.93 21.59
N LEU A 323 -10.19 -8.21 21.73
CA LEU A 323 -11.27 -8.63 22.62
C LEU A 323 -10.96 -8.12 24.04
N SER A 324 -11.99 -7.65 24.75
CA SER A 324 -11.78 -7.30 26.15
C SER A 324 -11.62 -8.58 26.98
N GLU A 325 -10.91 -8.51 28.12
CA GLU A 325 -10.75 -9.67 29.01
C GLU A 325 -12.10 -10.31 29.39
N ALA A 326 -13.16 -9.49 29.50
CA ALA A 326 -14.52 -9.95 29.77
C ALA A 326 -15.17 -10.70 28.59
N ASP A 327 -14.79 -10.36 27.35
CA ASP A 327 -15.27 -11.03 26.14
C ASP A 327 -14.60 -12.40 25.96
N ASP A 328 -13.31 -12.51 26.30
CA ASP A 328 -12.56 -13.77 26.30
C ASP A 328 -13.07 -14.74 27.37
N GLU A 329 -13.38 -14.25 28.58
CA GLU A 329 -14.01 -15.05 29.64
C GLU A 329 -15.40 -15.59 29.24
N ALA A 330 -16.11 -14.89 28.36
CA ALA A 330 -17.44 -15.27 27.88
C ALA A 330 -17.43 -16.27 26.71
N ASN A 331 -16.25 -16.74 26.26
CA ASN A 331 -16.08 -17.69 25.15
C ASN A 331 -16.79 -17.23 23.86
N ILE A 332 -16.65 -15.94 23.52
CA ILE A 332 -17.25 -15.31 22.34
C ILE A 332 -16.48 -15.74 21.09
N ALA A 333 -17.18 -16.21 20.05
CA ALA A 333 -16.60 -16.48 18.75
C ALA A 333 -16.62 -15.22 17.86
N LEU A 334 -15.73 -15.18 16.86
CA LEU A 334 -15.68 -14.09 15.88
C LEU A 334 -16.26 -14.55 14.56
N THR A 335 -16.88 -13.65 13.81
CA THR A 335 -17.30 -13.92 12.43
C THR A 335 -17.05 -12.69 11.57
N GLN A 336 -16.62 -12.90 10.33
CA GLN A 336 -16.35 -11.80 9.40
C GLN A 336 -17.63 -11.24 8.79
N ASP A 337 -18.64 -12.11 8.63
CA ASP A 337 -19.85 -11.79 7.89
C ASP A 337 -21.12 -12.24 8.62
N ILE A 338 -22.22 -11.57 8.30
CA ILE A 338 -23.57 -11.97 8.69
C ILE A 338 -24.45 -11.92 7.46
N TRP A 339 -25.22 -12.98 7.27
CA TRP A 339 -26.05 -13.14 6.10
C TRP A 339 -27.54 -13.24 6.47
N PRO A 340 -28.44 -12.64 5.69
CA PRO A 340 -29.87 -12.89 5.83
C PRO A 340 -30.24 -14.27 5.29
N ILE A 341 -31.15 -14.96 5.97
CA ILE A 341 -31.53 -16.33 5.62
C ILE A 341 -32.24 -16.44 4.26
N LYS A 342 -32.92 -15.37 3.82
CA LYS A 342 -33.56 -15.26 2.49
C LYS A 342 -32.65 -14.60 1.46
N LEU A 343 -31.41 -15.08 1.36
CA LEU A 343 -30.44 -14.60 0.37
C LEU A 343 -30.83 -15.01 -1.07
N ASN A 344 -31.61 -16.08 -1.22
CA ASN A 344 -32.13 -16.57 -2.50
C ASN A 344 -32.79 -15.47 -3.35
N ARG A 345 -33.52 -14.54 -2.72
CA ARG A 345 -34.15 -13.39 -3.40
C ARG A 345 -33.12 -12.46 -4.04
N LEU A 346 -31.95 -12.28 -3.41
CA LEU A 346 -30.88 -11.45 -3.95
C LEU A 346 -30.18 -12.12 -5.14
N MET A 347 -30.21 -13.46 -5.19
CA MET A 347 -29.59 -14.25 -6.26
C MET A 347 -30.54 -14.60 -7.41
N GLY A 348 -31.81 -14.18 -7.34
CA GLY A 348 -32.83 -14.51 -8.35
C GLY A 348 -33.24 -15.98 -8.37
N ALA A 349 -32.97 -16.72 -7.29
CA ALA A 349 -33.39 -18.11 -7.13
C ALA A 349 -34.87 -18.20 -6.69
N PRO A 350 -35.56 -19.34 -6.91
CA PRO A 350 -36.94 -19.52 -6.47
C PRO A 350 -37.12 -19.26 -4.97
N ASP A 351 -38.26 -18.66 -4.58
CA ASP A 351 -38.56 -18.30 -3.19
C ASP A 351 -38.55 -19.50 -2.22
N GLU A 352 -38.80 -20.70 -2.74
CA GLU A 352 -38.81 -21.96 -2.00
C GLU A 352 -37.39 -22.51 -1.73
N LEU A 353 -36.39 -22.07 -2.49
CA LEU A 353 -35.02 -22.54 -2.34
C LEU A 353 -34.31 -21.73 -1.25
N MET A 354 -34.06 -22.37 -0.11
CA MET A 354 -33.22 -21.80 0.95
C MET A 354 -31.75 -22.14 0.67
N VAL A 355 -30.90 -21.14 0.81
CA VAL A 355 -29.47 -21.23 0.52
C VAL A 355 -28.69 -20.55 1.64
N VAL A 356 -27.59 -21.17 2.03
CA VAL A 356 -26.67 -20.62 3.04
C VAL A 356 -25.25 -20.69 2.52
N GLU A 357 -24.40 -19.81 3.00
CA GLU A 357 -22.98 -19.79 2.60
C GLU A 357 -22.33 -21.12 3.02
N GLU A 358 -21.65 -21.80 2.10
CA GLU A 358 -21.08 -23.13 2.35
C GLU A 358 -20.08 -23.12 3.52
N LYS A 359 -19.34 -22.02 3.71
CA LYS A 359 -18.38 -21.83 4.81
C LYS A 359 -19.01 -21.64 6.19
N SER A 360 -20.28 -21.21 6.24
CA SER A 360 -21.02 -21.08 7.50
C SER A 360 -21.52 -22.42 8.06
N ILE A 361 -21.47 -23.49 7.26
CA ILE A 361 -22.02 -24.79 7.62
C ILE A 361 -21.01 -25.57 8.47
N LEU A 362 -21.37 -25.79 9.73
CA LEU A 362 -20.62 -26.64 10.65
C LEU A 362 -21.22 -28.05 10.71
N ARG A 363 -20.41 -29.03 11.09
CA ARG A 363 -20.82 -30.44 11.16
C ARG A 363 -20.40 -31.04 12.49
N ASP A 364 -21.31 -31.74 13.14
CA ASP A 364 -21.02 -32.55 14.32
C ASP A 364 -21.62 -33.96 14.18
N ALA A 365 -21.58 -34.76 15.25
CA ALA A 365 -22.09 -36.13 15.25
C ALA A 365 -23.59 -36.27 14.90
N GLN A 366 -24.38 -35.19 15.01
CA GLN A 366 -25.82 -35.18 14.75
C GLN A 366 -26.17 -34.66 13.35
N GLY A 367 -25.19 -34.15 12.60
CA GLY A 367 -25.36 -33.64 11.23
C GLY A 367 -24.91 -32.19 11.06
N ALA A 368 -25.31 -31.59 9.94
CA ALA A 368 -24.97 -30.22 9.59
C ALA A 368 -25.82 -29.18 10.35
N TYR A 369 -25.25 -28.03 10.62
CA TYR A 369 -25.94 -26.92 11.28
C TYR A 369 -25.31 -25.57 10.93
N ILE A 370 -26.05 -24.50 11.22
CA ILE A 370 -25.56 -23.12 11.23
C ILE A 370 -25.87 -22.46 12.57
N TYR A 371 -25.26 -21.32 12.83
CA TYR A 371 -25.61 -20.44 13.95
C TYR A 371 -26.49 -19.29 13.46
N ALA A 372 -27.77 -19.33 13.86
CA ALA A 372 -28.73 -18.25 13.60
C ALA A 372 -28.67 -17.21 14.73
N ILE A 373 -28.81 -15.93 14.39
CA ILE A 373 -28.80 -14.83 15.34
C ILE A 373 -30.15 -14.77 16.07
N ALA A 374 -30.09 -14.76 17.41
CA ALA A 374 -31.25 -14.84 18.29
C ALA A 374 -31.69 -13.49 18.87
N ASN A 375 -30.80 -12.50 18.96
CA ASN A 375 -31.06 -11.21 19.63
C ASN A 375 -31.06 -10.00 18.69
N ALA A 376 -31.02 -10.20 17.36
CA ALA A 376 -31.12 -9.15 16.36
C ALA A 376 -31.67 -9.68 15.04
N LYS A 377 -32.37 -8.82 14.30
CA LYS A 377 -32.89 -9.10 12.94
C LYS A 377 -32.37 -8.11 11.92
N LEU A 378 -32.50 -8.44 10.63
CA LEU A 378 -31.97 -7.65 9.49
C LEU A 378 -32.30 -6.14 9.51
N LYS A 379 -33.40 -5.72 10.14
CA LYS A 379 -33.86 -4.31 10.17
C LYS A 379 -33.66 -3.62 11.52
N GLU A 380 -32.98 -4.26 12.46
CA GLU A 380 -32.77 -3.78 13.81
C GLU A 380 -31.32 -3.30 13.99
N THR A 381 -31.10 -2.43 14.98
CA THR A 381 -29.73 -2.07 15.39
C THR A 381 -29.09 -3.27 16.06
N MET A 382 -27.98 -3.74 15.51
CA MET A 382 -27.27 -4.90 16.04
C MET A 382 -26.47 -4.51 17.30
N PRO A 383 -26.59 -5.25 18.41
CA PRO A 383 -25.69 -5.10 19.54
C PRO A 383 -24.28 -5.55 19.15
N ARG A 384 -23.27 -5.08 19.90
CA ARG A 384 -21.86 -5.49 19.70
C ARG A 384 -21.70 -7.02 19.78
N ILE A 385 -22.37 -7.66 20.75
CA ILE A 385 -22.36 -9.12 20.92
C ILE A 385 -23.71 -9.68 20.48
N LEU A 386 -23.68 -10.56 19.50
CA LEU A 386 -24.83 -11.23 18.93
C LEU A 386 -24.98 -12.59 19.58
N LYS A 387 -26.15 -12.84 20.18
CA LYS A 387 -26.47 -14.15 20.72
C LYS A 387 -26.87 -15.06 19.58
N VAL A 388 -26.34 -16.28 19.57
CA VAL A 388 -26.59 -17.25 18.51
C VAL A 388 -27.29 -18.49 19.03
N LYS A 389 -28.01 -19.17 18.13
CA LYS A 389 -28.66 -20.46 18.36
C LYS A 389 -28.28 -21.42 17.24
N LYS A 390 -27.88 -22.64 17.62
CA LYS A 390 -27.65 -23.75 16.69
C LYS A 390 -28.97 -24.12 16.00
N VAL A 391 -29.00 -24.07 14.67
CA VAL A 391 -30.13 -24.52 13.84
C VAL A 391 -29.67 -25.62 12.90
N ARG A 392 -30.35 -26.76 12.96
CA ARG A 392 -30.02 -27.95 12.18
C ARG A 392 -30.53 -27.83 10.75
N ILE A 393 -29.71 -28.32 9.83
CA ILE A 393 -29.98 -28.27 8.40
C ILE A 393 -29.65 -29.61 7.74
N THR A 394 -30.40 -29.90 6.69
CA THR A 394 -30.10 -30.95 5.72
C THR A 394 -29.50 -30.33 4.46
N GLU A 395 -28.27 -30.72 4.12
CA GLU A 395 -27.55 -30.24 2.94
C GLU A 395 -28.11 -30.85 1.64
N ASN A 396 -28.14 -30.06 0.57
CA ASN A 396 -28.47 -30.52 -0.78
C ASN A 396 -27.24 -30.35 -1.71
N ASP A 397 -27.20 -31.10 -2.80
CA ASP A 397 -26.08 -31.07 -3.77
C ASP A 397 -26.09 -29.80 -4.65
N PHE A 398 -27.20 -29.07 -4.68
CA PHE A 398 -27.30 -27.83 -5.45
C PHE A 398 -26.45 -26.71 -4.84
N ARG A 399 -25.51 -26.18 -5.63
CA ARG A 399 -24.61 -25.09 -5.25
C ARG A 399 -24.71 -23.94 -6.24
N VAL A 400 -24.74 -22.72 -5.71
CA VAL A 400 -24.81 -21.47 -6.47
C VAL A 400 -23.52 -20.69 -6.24
N PRO A 401 -22.60 -20.61 -7.22
CA PRO A 401 -21.51 -19.67 -7.16
C PRO A 401 -22.07 -18.25 -7.29
N PHE A 402 -21.68 -17.35 -6.40
CA PHE A 402 -22.11 -15.97 -6.39
C PHE A 402 -20.90 -15.04 -6.40
N LEU A 403 -20.84 -14.17 -7.42
CA LEU A 403 -19.76 -13.20 -7.64
C LEU A 403 -18.33 -13.79 -7.65
N GLY A 404 -18.20 -15.11 -7.86
CA GLY A 404 -16.91 -15.80 -7.96
C GLY A 404 -16.24 -16.15 -6.63
N ASN A 405 -16.59 -15.47 -5.53
CA ASN A 405 -15.92 -15.63 -4.24
C ASN A 405 -16.75 -16.42 -3.21
N TRP A 406 -18.07 -16.43 -3.35
CA TRP A 406 -18.96 -17.16 -2.44
C TRP A 406 -19.61 -18.35 -3.12
N ILE A 407 -19.74 -19.44 -2.37
CA ILE A 407 -20.51 -20.61 -2.79
C ILE A 407 -21.66 -20.77 -1.80
N PHE A 408 -22.88 -20.65 -2.30
CA PHE A 408 -24.08 -20.88 -1.52
C PHE A 408 -24.60 -22.28 -1.79
N ARG A 409 -24.85 -23.04 -0.72
CA ARG A 409 -25.40 -24.40 -0.81
C ARG A 409 -26.87 -24.37 -0.45
N ALA A 410 -27.68 -25.08 -1.23
CA ALA A 410 -29.10 -25.26 -0.90
C ALA A 410 -29.27 -26.15 0.33
N VAL A 411 -30.16 -25.75 1.23
CA VAL A 411 -30.39 -26.46 2.50
C VAL A 411 -31.87 -26.52 2.84
N THR A 412 -32.25 -27.51 3.64
CA THR A 412 -33.58 -27.59 4.27
C THR A 412 -33.41 -27.48 5.78
N PHE A 413 -34.18 -26.60 6.43
CA PHE A 413 -34.15 -26.49 7.89
C PHE A 413 -35.00 -27.59 8.53
N ASP A 414 -34.45 -28.26 9.53
CA ASP A 414 -35.14 -29.36 10.21
C ASP A 414 -36.34 -28.84 11.04
N ASP A 415 -36.22 -27.61 11.56
CA ASP A 415 -37.32 -26.86 12.21
C ASP A 415 -37.52 -25.50 11.52
N PRO A 416 -38.32 -25.43 10.44
CA PRO A 416 -38.59 -24.19 9.72
C PRO A 416 -39.29 -23.12 10.56
N SER A 417 -39.98 -23.50 11.65
CA SER A 417 -40.70 -22.54 12.50
C SER A 417 -39.76 -21.70 13.36
N SER A 418 -38.51 -22.17 13.52
CA SER A 418 -37.47 -21.49 14.31
C SER A 418 -36.81 -20.32 13.59
N ILE A 419 -37.11 -20.11 12.30
CA ILE A 419 -36.48 -19.11 11.42
C ILE A 419 -37.57 -18.31 10.70
N ASP A 420 -37.42 -16.99 10.67
CA ASP A 420 -38.28 -16.07 9.90
C ASP A 420 -37.52 -15.37 8.76
N GLU A 421 -38.22 -14.62 7.91
CA GLU A 421 -37.62 -13.96 6.73
C GLU A 421 -36.54 -12.92 7.06
N LEU A 422 -36.53 -12.39 8.28
CA LEU A 422 -35.59 -11.37 8.75
C LEU A 422 -34.48 -11.96 9.61
N THR A 423 -34.49 -13.29 9.80
CA THR A 423 -33.48 -14.01 10.55
C THR A 423 -32.14 -13.90 9.82
N LEU A 424 -31.12 -13.66 10.62
CA LEU A 424 -29.73 -13.58 10.20
C LEU A 424 -28.99 -14.83 10.69
N TYR A 425 -27.91 -15.18 10.01
CA TYR A 425 -27.00 -16.23 10.44
C TYR A 425 -25.54 -15.78 10.26
N THR A 426 -24.64 -16.38 11.04
CA THR A 426 -23.21 -16.04 10.98
C THR A 426 -22.56 -16.65 9.74
N GLY A 427 -21.54 -15.99 9.19
CA GLY A 427 -20.65 -16.58 8.19
C GLY A 427 -19.73 -17.64 8.80
N GLU A 428 -18.51 -17.74 8.25
CA GLU A 428 -17.44 -18.54 8.84
C GLU A 428 -17.16 -18.07 10.29
N LEU A 429 -17.01 -19.02 11.22
CA LEU A 429 -16.72 -18.74 12.63
C LEU A 429 -15.24 -18.96 12.91
N GLU A 430 -14.64 -17.99 13.61
CA GLU A 430 -13.30 -18.05 14.15
C GLU A 430 -13.35 -18.19 15.68
N THR A 431 -12.80 -19.29 16.19
CA THR A 431 -12.84 -19.67 17.61
C THR A 431 -11.44 -19.78 18.23
N GLY A 432 -10.50 -18.99 17.72
CA GLY A 432 -9.08 -19.05 18.09
C GLY A 432 -8.44 -20.36 17.61
N ASP A 433 -7.75 -21.08 18.52
CA ASP A 433 -7.07 -22.34 18.20
C ASP A 433 -7.99 -23.57 18.18
N LYS A 434 -9.27 -23.43 18.53
CA LYS A 434 -10.24 -24.53 18.59
C LYS A 434 -10.98 -24.68 17.27
N ASP A 435 -11.34 -25.92 16.93
CA ASP A 435 -12.24 -26.19 15.81
C ASP A 435 -13.61 -25.53 16.08
N PRO A 436 -14.15 -24.72 15.14
CA PRO A 436 -15.45 -24.07 15.31
C PRO A 436 -16.60 -25.03 15.57
N SER A 437 -16.49 -26.30 15.17
CA SER A 437 -17.49 -27.33 15.42
C SER A 437 -17.54 -27.81 16.88
N GLU A 438 -16.46 -27.60 17.64
CA GLU A 438 -16.33 -27.92 19.07
C GLU A 438 -16.65 -26.73 19.98
N TRP A 439 -17.02 -25.58 19.40
CA TRP A 439 -17.37 -24.38 20.16
C TRP A 439 -18.77 -24.48 20.76
N GLU A 440 -18.84 -24.30 22.08
CA GLU A 440 -20.06 -24.40 22.90
C GLU A 440 -20.50 -23.03 23.49
N GLY A 441 -20.02 -21.92 22.91
CA GLY A 441 -20.45 -20.58 23.32
C GLY A 441 -21.82 -20.20 22.72
N ASP A 442 -22.38 -19.09 23.21
CA ASP A 442 -23.68 -18.57 22.75
C ASP A 442 -23.60 -17.13 22.21
N GLY A 443 -22.39 -16.56 22.12
CA GLY A 443 -22.13 -15.20 21.71
C GLY A 443 -21.14 -15.12 20.56
N VAL A 444 -21.47 -14.31 19.56
CA VAL A 444 -20.61 -14.03 18.40
C VAL A 444 -20.46 -12.53 18.26
N MET A 445 -19.25 -12.07 17.94
CA MET A 445 -18.99 -10.68 17.58
C MET A 445 -18.62 -10.61 16.10
N VAL A 446 -19.17 -9.62 15.40
CA VAL A 446 -18.68 -9.30 14.05
C VAL A 446 -17.32 -8.67 14.20
N ASP A 447 -16.34 -9.30 13.56
CA ASP A 447 -15.00 -8.79 13.52
C ASP A 447 -14.59 -8.62 12.06
N SER A 448 -14.30 -7.38 11.69
CA SER A 448 -13.80 -7.04 10.35
C SER A 448 -12.35 -7.51 10.13
N GLY A 449 -11.76 -8.20 11.11
CA GLY A 449 -10.43 -8.77 11.07
C GLY A 449 -9.34 -7.70 11.22
N SER A 450 -8.14 -8.07 10.78
CA SER A 450 -6.98 -7.18 10.79
C SER A 450 -7.16 -6.02 9.80
N GLN A 451 -7.25 -4.80 10.30
CA GLN A 451 -7.38 -3.57 9.51
C GLN A 451 -6.06 -2.81 9.46
N TRP A 452 -5.80 -2.10 8.36
CA TRP A 452 -4.64 -1.21 8.29
C TRP A 452 -4.82 0.00 9.21
N MET A 453 -3.78 0.35 9.97
CA MET A 453 -3.78 1.52 10.85
C MET A 453 -4.07 2.83 10.10
N LEU A 454 -3.55 2.95 8.88
CA LEU A 454 -3.78 4.07 7.98
C LEU A 454 -4.26 3.57 6.62
N ARG A 455 -5.25 4.27 6.06
CA ARG A 455 -5.79 4.02 4.71
C ARG A 455 -5.63 5.26 3.84
N PRO A 456 -5.49 5.11 2.51
CA PRO A 456 -5.53 6.25 1.60
C PRO A 456 -6.80 7.07 1.79
N GLY A 457 -6.64 8.38 1.95
CA GLY A 457 -7.73 9.31 2.27
C GLY A 457 -7.80 9.72 3.74
N ASP A 458 -7.19 8.97 4.66
CA ASP A 458 -7.11 9.36 6.07
C ASP A 458 -6.33 10.68 6.24
N LEU A 459 -6.60 11.37 7.34
CA LEU A 459 -5.92 12.60 7.70
C LEU A 459 -4.94 12.34 8.84
N VAL A 460 -3.74 12.90 8.69
CA VAL A 460 -2.70 12.90 9.73
C VAL A 460 -2.43 14.33 10.17
N LYS A 461 -2.00 14.51 11.43
CA LYS A 461 -1.58 15.79 11.99
C LYS A 461 -0.10 15.72 12.28
N VAL A 462 0.69 16.50 11.56
CA VAL A 462 2.15 16.49 11.66
C VAL A 462 2.58 17.71 12.46
N ASP A 463 3.32 17.47 13.53
CA ASP A 463 3.94 18.53 14.31
C ASP A 463 5.23 18.98 13.62
N LEU A 464 5.27 20.25 13.23
CA LEU A 464 6.40 20.91 12.57
C LEU A 464 7.20 21.80 13.53
N SER A 465 6.87 21.75 14.83
CA SER A 465 7.59 22.47 15.86
C SER A 465 9.04 22.03 15.94
N ASP A 466 9.93 22.98 16.23
CA ASP A 466 11.36 22.70 16.29
C ASP A 466 11.69 22.04 17.63
N ALA A 467 12.30 20.85 17.61
CA ALA A 467 12.72 20.17 18.83
C ALA A 467 13.90 20.88 19.53
N ASP A 468 14.55 21.84 18.86
CA ASP A 468 15.69 22.61 19.34
C ASP A 468 15.31 23.93 20.05
N VAL A 469 14.04 24.14 20.40
CA VAL A 469 13.66 25.28 21.26
C VAL A 469 14.26 25.07 22.65
N GLY A 470 15.42 25.70 22.88
CA GLY A 470 16.17 25.58 24.13
C GLY A 470 15.40 26.15 25.33
N GLN A 471 15.66 25.58 26.51
CA GLN A 471 15.12 26.07 27.77
C GLN A 471 15.51 27.54 27.98
N GLY A 472 14.52 28.40 28.23
CA GLY A 472 14.73 29.84 28.29
C GLY A 472 13.58 30.58 28.96
N PHE A 473 13.73 31.91 29.06
CA PHE A 473 12.67 32.77 29.57
C PHE A 473 11.79 33.21 28.40
N TYR A 474 10.54 32.76 28.42
CA TYR A 474 9.54 33.10 27.41
C TYR A 474 8.46 33.96 28.06
N VAL A 475 8.17 35.11 27.46
CA VAL A 475 7.18 36.06 28.00
C VAL A 475 6.17 36.46 26.92
N PRO A 476 4.94 36.82 27.29
CA PRO A 476 3.97 37.31 26.33
C PRO A 476 4.48 38.54 25.57
N MET A 477 4.15 38.67 24.28
CA MET A 477 4.54 39.84 23.47
C MET A 477 4.08 41.17 24.11
N GLU A 478 2.93 41.17 24.79
CA GLU A 478 2.39 42.33 25.51
C GLU A 478 3.27 42.81 26.69
N ALA A 479 4.14 41.94 27.20
CA ALA A 479 5.08 42.29 28.26
C ALA A 479 6.28 43.13 27.76
N ILE A 480 6.43 43.23 26.43
CA ILE A 480 7.56 43.88 25.79
C ILE A 480 7.28 45.37 25.60
N TYR A 481 8.20 46.20 26.11
CA TYR A 481 8.18 47.64 25.94
C TYR A 481 9.36 48.11 25.09
N GLN A 482 9.10 48.77 23.97
CA GLN A 482 10.14 49.33 23.11
C GLN A 482 10.21 50.85 23.25
N GLU A 483 11.42 51.37 23.50
CA GLU A 483 11.68 52.81 23.56
C GLU A 483 13.05 53.13 22.96
N SER A 484 13.10 54.13 22.09
CA SER A 484 14.34 54.60 21.45
C SER A 484 15.17 53.49 20.80
N GLY A 485 14.52 52.48 20.24
CA GLY A 485 15.18 51.35 19.56
C GLY A 485 15.79 50.29 20.49
N ARG A 486 15.52 50.34 21.80
CA ARG A 486 15.88 49.30 22.77
C ARG A 486 14.63 48.62 23.31
N THR A 487 14.78 47.36 23.70
CA THR A 487 13.70 46.52 24.19
C THR A 487 13.80 46.34 25.70
N PHE A 488 12.69 46.50 26.39
CA PHE A 488 12.61 46.44 27.85
C PHE A 488 11.45 45.56 28.29
N VAL A 489 11.57 45.05 29.52
CA VAL A 489 10.46 44.48 30.29
C VAL A 489 10.40 45.17 31.64
N PHE A 490 9.25 45.14 32.30
CA PHE A 490 9.14 45.65 33.67
C PHE A 490 9.02 44.51 34.66
N VAL A 491 9.73 44.61 35.78
CA VAL A 491 9.67 43.66 36.90
C VAL A 491 9.09 44.37 38.11
N ALA A 492 8.16 43.73 38.80
CA ALA A 492 7.58 44.22 40.04
C ALA A 492 8.50 43.88 41.22
N GLN A 493 9.07 44.90 41.86
CA GLN A 493 9.94 44.78 43.03
C GLN A 493 9.53 45.83 44.07
N ASP A 494 9.19 45.40 45.29
CA ASP A 494 8.84 46.28 46.42
C ASP A 494 7.78 47.36 46.10
N ASP A 495 6.66 46.95 45.48
CA ASP A 495 5.56 47.82 45.01
C ASP A 495 5.95 48.87 43.95
N LEU A 496 7.12 48.70 43.31
CA LEU A 496 7.63 49.54 42.24
C LEU A 496 7.82 48.74 40.94
N ALA A 497 7.58 49.39 39.80
CA ALA A 497 7.94 48.86 38.50
C ALA A 497 9.39 49.22 38.16
N ARG A 498 10.27 48.22 38.07
CA ARG A 498 11.65 48.38 37.63
C ARG A 498 11.78 48.00 36.16
N LYS A 499 12.33 48.90 35.36
CA LYS A 499 12.57 48.69 33.94
C LYS A 499 13.89 47.96 33.72
N LEU A 500 13.86 46.83 33.01
CA LEU A 500 15.03 46.04 32.68
C LEU A 500 15.23 46.00 31.16
N ASN A 501 16.46 46.23 30.72
CA ASN A 501 16.82 46.13 29.31
C ASN A 501 17.02 44.66 28.95
N VAL A 502 16.34 44.19 27.91
CA VAL A 502 16.41 42.79 27.46
C VAL A 502 16.75 42.72 25.99
N THR A 503 17.45 41.65 25.62
CA THR A 503 17.68 41.30 24.22
C THR A 503 16.64 40.29 23.80
N LEU A 504 15.94 40.55 22.70
CA LEU A 504 15.08 39.56 22.09
C LEU A 504 15.97 38.56 21.35
N LYS A 505 15.89 37.29 21.70
CA LYS A 505 16.42 36.22 20.85
C LYS A 505 15.42 36.04 19.71
N SER A 506 15.91 36.07 18.46
CA SER A 506 15.12 36.18 17.22
C SER A 506 13.82 35.35 17.24
N PRO A 507 12.69 35.88 16.74
CA PRO A 507 11.39 35.20 16.70
C PRO A 507 11.25 34.25 15.49
N ASP A 508 12.34 33.69 14.96
CA ASP A 508 12.28 32.88 13.74
C ASP A 508 11.63 31.49 13.94
N ASN A 509 11.29 31.15 15.19
CA ASN A 509 10.85 29.80 15.57
C ASN A 509 9.63 29.75 16.50
N LEU A 510 8.87 30.84 16.62
CA LEU A 510 7.62 30.84 17.38
C LEU A 510 6.49 31.34 16.48
N ASP A 511 5.83 30.40 15.79
CA ASP A 511 4.47 30.61 15.26
C ASP A 511 3.43 30.74 16.40
N THR A 512 3.87 30.77 17.67
CA THR A 512 3.09 31.29 18.77
C THR A 512 3.09 32.82 18.68
N ALA A 513 2.06 33.38 18.05
CA ALA A 513 1.78 34.82 18.03
C ALA A 513 1.65 35.47 19.44
N SER A 514 1.86 34.72 20.52
CA SER A 514 1.69 35.13 21.90
C SER A 514 2.98 35.26 22.71
N MET A 515 4.08 34.54 22.43
CA MET A 515 5.26 34.45 23.34
C MET A 515 6.59 34.75 22.64
N VAL A 516 7.54 35.34 23.36
CA VAL A 516 8.87 35.72 22.83
C VAL A 516 9.97 35.33 23.83
N ALA A 517 11.09 34.81 23.31
CA ALA A 517 12.28 34.51 24.10
C ALA A 517 13.04 35.81 24.46
N ILE A 518 13.27 36.02 25.76
CA ILE A 518 14.04 37.15 26.28
C ILE A 518 15.32 36.67 26.96
N ASP A 519 16.38 37.46 26.82
CA ASP A 519 17.65 37.23 27.50
C ASP A 519 18.22 38.52 28.09
N ALA A 520 18.62 38.46 29.35
CA ALA A 520 19.35 39.50 30.03
C ALA A 520 20.08 38.92 31.25
N PRO A 521 21.27 39.43 31.59
CA PRO A 521 22.04 38.96 32.74
C PRO A 521 21.34 39.21 34.09
N GLU A 522 20.34 40.09 34.14
CA GLU A 522 19.58 40.44 35.34
C GLU A 522 18.29 39.59 35.51
N LEU A 523 17.97 38.66 34.60
CA LEU A 523 16.76 37.82 34.71
C LEU A 523 17.03 36.55 35.52
N GLU A 524 16.21 36.31 36.55
CA GLU A 524 16.26 35.11 37.39
C GLU A 524 14.88 34.42 37.48
N GLU A 525 14.88 33.11 37.74
CA GLU A 525 13.64 32.37 38.00
C GLU A 525 12.95 32.89 39.27
N GLY A 526 11.62 32.99 39.25
CA GLY A 526 10.82 33.51 40.36
C GLY A 526 10.59 35.02 40.33
N MET A 527 11.22 35.77 39.43
CA MET A 527 10.95 37.20 39.24
C MET A 527 9.51 37.44 38.78
N ARG A 528 8.86 38.49 39.30
CA ARG A 528 7.49 38.87 38.91
C ARG A 528 7.53 39.88 37.76
N LEU A 529 7.36 39.40 36.54
CA LEU A 529 7.37 40.22 35.35
C LEU A 529 5.98 40.84 35.11
N ILE A 530 5.91 42.13 34.81
CA ILE A 530 4.67 42.84 34.52
C ILE A 530 4.28 42.57 33.06
N VAL A 531 3.10 42.01 32.84
CA VAL A 531 2.55 41.68 31.51
C VAL A 531 1.41 42.62 31.12
N GLY A 532 0.63 43.11 32.10
CA GLY A 532 -0.50 44.01 31.87
C GLY A 532 -0.23 45.41 32.41
N GLY A 533 -0.51 46.44 31.58
CA GLY A 533 -0.34 47.85 31.96
C GLY A 533 1.01 48.48 31.60
N VAL A 534 1.88 47.72 30.90
CA VAL A 534 3.27 48.06 30.59
C VAL A 534 3.44 49.41 29.86
N HIS A 535 2.60 49.73 28.88
CA HIS A 535 2.72 50.96 28.07
C HIS A 535 2.50 52.25 28.84
N TYR A 536 1.91 52.17 30.03
CA TYR A 536 1.66 53.34 30.85
C TYR A 536 2.83 53.59 31.81
N LEU A 537 3.58 52.55 32.20
CA LEU A 537 4.56 52.62 33.28
C LEU A 537 5.83 53.39 32.91
N THR A 538 6.35 54.11 33.89
CA THR A 538 7.72 54.64 33.87
C THR A 538 8.58 53.89 34.90
N ASP A 539 9.90 53.89 34.70
CA ASP A 539 10.83 53.27 35.64
C ASP A 539 10.71 53.90 37.04
N GLY A 540 10.59 53.06 38.07
CA GLY A 540 10.38 53.47 39.47
C GLY A 540 8.97 53.94 39.81
N GLU A 541 7.95 53.72 38.95
CA GLU A 541 6.57 54.08 39.26
C GLU A 541 5.94 53.10 40.28
N LYS A 542 5.14 53.63 41.23
CA LYS A 542 4.38 52.80 42.17
C LYS A 542 3.30 52.01 41.46
N ILE A 543 3.23 50.72 41.74
CA ILE A 543 2.28 49.78 41.14
C ILE A 543 1.42 49.10 42.20
N ASN A 544 0.28 48.56 41.78
CA ASN A 544 -0.58 47.70 42.57
C ASN A 544 -0.83 46.43 41.76
N VAL A 545 -0.35 45.28 42.24
CA VAL A 545 -0.53 44.01 41.53
C VAL A 545 -1.96 43.51 41.73
N VAL A 546 -2.76 43.51 40.67
CA VAL A 546 -4.19 43.16 40.72
C VAL A 546 -4.41 41.66 40.46
N ALA A 547 -3.52 41.04 39.69
CA ALA A 547 -3.53 39.61 39.41
C ALA A 547 -2.10 39.08 39.20
N THR A 548 -1.85 37.86 39.70
CA THR A 548 -0.63 37.10 39.45
C THR A 548 -1.00 35.80 38.78
N GLU A 549 -0.64 35.64 37.52
CA GLU A 549 -0.81 34.40 36.78
C GLU A 549 0.47 33.56 36.92
N SER A 550 0.36 32.24 37.16
CA SER A 550 1.54 31.39 36.98
C SER A 550 1.77 31.23 35.49
N SER A 551 3.03 31.16 35.05
CA SER A 551 3.33 30.63 33.73
C SER A 551 2.62 29.27 33.63
N LYS A 552 1.67 29.13 32.71
CA LYS A 552 1.09 27.82 32.42
C LYS A 552 2.23 26.95 31.90
N GLU A 553 2.44 25.82 32.58
CA GLU A 553 3.35 24.75 32.14
C GLU A 553 3.00 24.27 30.74
#